data_AF-A0A7C2SDD7-F1
#
_entry.id   AF-A0A7C2SDD7-F1
#
_cell.length_a   1.000
_cell.length_b   1.000
_cell.length_c   1.000
_cell.angle_alpha   90.00
_cell.angle_beta   90.00
_cell.angle_gamma   90.00
#
_symmetry.space_group_name_H-M   'P 1'
#
loop_
_entity.id
_entity.type
_entity.pdbx_description
1 polymer ?
#
loop_
_entity_poly.entity_id
_entity_poly.type
_entity_poly.pdbx_seq_one_letter_code
_entity_poly.pdbx_strand_id
1 'polypeptide(L)'
;MKNLNIIFNIKISKINFKEFQNNIYNSFFEKDKNRDYFLNTLWYLEELIELLLELYNLLNLNILKENNFKENNFKNLIIELSDTLAWIFSILNLNKIKINEIYIFDSSLDNLKFFIYNLLYSNLYLIKAIKKKDLKNIKNQAYLIIFYIIKISHFSKIEVELLFNRYKVCPKCNNNKCIC
;
A
#
# COMPACT_ATOMS: atom_id res chain seq x y z
N MET A 1 34.36 -28.74 5.58
CA MET A 1 33.42 -27.60 5.54
C MET A 1 32.74 -27.62 4.18
N LYS A 2 31.44 -27.89 4.11
CA LYS A 2 30.69 -27.86 2.84
C LYS A 2 30.40 -26.40 2.50
N ASN A 3 30.94 -25.92 1.37
CA ASN A 3 30.57 -24.63 0.81
C ASN A 3 29.09 -24.66 0.42
N LEU A 4 28.25 -24.03 1.22
CA LEU A 4 26.87 -23.70 0.87
C LEU A 4 26.92 -22.55 -0.15
N ASN A 5 27.03 -22.89 -1.43
CA ASN A 5 26.77 -21.96 -2.52
C ASN A 5 25.25 -21.72 -2.57
N ILE A 6 24.75 -20.81 -1.72
CA ILE A 6 23.38 -20.31 -1.83
C ILE A 6 23.39 -19.31 -2.99
N ILE A 7 22.99 -19.77 -4.16
CA ILE A 7 22.71 -18.89 -5.30
C ILE A 7 21.38 -18.20 -5.00
N PHE A 8 21.44 -16.96 -4.52
CA PHE A 8 20.26 -16.12 -4.35
C PHE A 8 19.75 -15.70 -5.72
N ASN A 9 18.65 -16.32 -6.17
CA ASN A 9 17.97 -15.91 -7.38
C ASN A 9 17.02 -14.75 -7.04
N ILE A 10 17.56 -13.53 -6.94
CA ILE A 10 16.79 -12.32 -6.62
C ILE A 10 16.06 -11.87 -7.88
N LYS A 11 14.72 -11.92 -7.85
CA LYS A 11 13.90 -11.31 -8.89
C LYS A 11 13.64 -9.85 -8.53
N ILE A 12 13.91 -8.95 -9.46
CA ILE A 12 13.67 -7.51 -9.31
C ILE A 12 12.56 -7.11 -10.27
N SER A 13 11.48 -6.52 -9.75
CA SER A 13 10.44 -5.90 -10.56
C SER A 13 10.34 -4.41 -10.26
N LYS A 14 10.14 -3.62 -11.31
CA LYS A 14 9.97 -2.18 -11.23
C LYS A 14 8.49 -1.84 -11.45
N ILE A 15 7.90 -1.10 -10.52
CA ILE A 15 6.50 -0.67 -10.59
C ILE A 15 6.44 0.84 -10.74
N ASN A 16 5.65 1.31 -11.71
CA ASN A 16 5.46 2.73 -11.99
C ASN A 16 4.18 3.23 -11.32
N PHE A 17 4.31 4.29 -10.52
CA PHE A 17 3.22 4.92 -9.77
C PHE A 17 2.82 6.28 -10.31
N LYS A 18 3.45 6.78 -11.39
CA LYS A 18 3.19 8.13 -11.93
C LYS A 18 1.72 8.32 -12.30
N GLU A 19 1.13 7.37 -13.03
CA GLU A 19 -0.27 7.43 -13.43
C GLU A 19 -1.19 7.35 -12.22
N PHE A 20 -0.97 6.37 -11.34
CA PHE A 20 -1.75 6.20 -10.11
C PHE A 20 -1.74 7.47 -9.25
N GLN A 21 -0.56 8.03 -8.97
CA GLN A 21 -0.43 9.26 -8.19
C GLN A 21 -1.16 10.45 -8.83
N ASN A 22 -1.11 10.56 -10.16
CA ASN A 22 -1.82 11.61 -10.89
C ASN A 22 -3.33 11.42 -10.82
N ASN A 23 -3.83 10.19 -10.90
CA ASN A 23 -5.26 9.92 -10.77
C ASN A 23 -5.77 10.29 -9.37
N ILE A 24 -5.01 9.96 -8.32
CA ILE A 24 -5.31 10.40 -6.94
C ILE A 24 -5.28 11.93 -6.84
N TYR A 25 -4.27 12.58 -7.41
CA TYR A 25 -4.19 14.05 -7.41
C TYR A 25 -5.41 14.68 -8.07
N ASN A 26 -5.73 14.27 -9.30
CA ASN A 26 -6.83 14.84 -10.06
C ASN A 26 -8.18 14.61 -9.36
N SER A 27 -8.35 13.41 -8.78
CA SER A 27 -9.60 13.00 -8.14
C SER A 27 -9.84 13.64 -6.79
N PHE A 28 -8.83 13.75 -5.93
CA PHE A 28 -9.04 14.05 -4.51
C PHE A 28 -8.33 15.30 -4.00
N PHE A 29 -7.33 15.83 -4.71
CA PHE A 29 -6.45 16.87 -4.16
C PHE A 29 -7.19 18.12 -3.68
N GLU A 30 -8.15 18.64 -4.46
CA GLU A 30 -8.89 19.85 -4.05
C GLU A 30 -9.70 19.62 -2.77
N LYS A 31 -10.33 18.45 -2.65
CA LYS A 31 -11.06 18.07 -1.44
C LYS A 31 -10.12 17.92 -0.25
N ASP A 32 -9.03 17.18 -0.43
CA ASP A 32 -8.07 16.88 0.63
C ASP A 32 -7.36 18.14 1.11
N LYS A 33 -7.07 19.08 0.20
CA LYS A 33 -6.44 20.38 0.50
C LYS A 33 -7.37 21.30 1.31
N ASN A 34 -8.67 21.24 1.06
CA ASN A 34 -9.67 22.02 1.80
C ASN A 34 -10.03 21.39 3.15
N ARG A 35 -9.60 20.15 3.39
CA ARG A 35 -9.74 19.45 4.66
C ARG A 35 -8.54 19.74 5.57
N ASP A 36 -8.77 19.75 6.89
CA ASP A 36 -7.68 19.78 7.86
C ASP A 36 -6.69 18.62 7.63
N TYR A 37 -5.40 18.91 7.71
CA TYR A 37 -4.33 17.95 7.41
C TYR A 37 -4.30 16.76 8.40
N PHE A 38 -4.62 16.99 9.68
CA PHE A 38 -4.73 15.91 10.66
C PHE A 38 -5.97 15.07 10.40
N LEU A 39 -7.06 15.66 9.92
CA LEU A 39 -8.23 14.89 9.52
C LEU A 39 -7.92 13.96 8.33
N ASN A 40 -7.12 14.39 7.34
CA ASN A 40 -6.61 13.46 6.31
C ASN A 40 -5.74 12.33 6.89
N THR A 41 -4.97 12.63 7.94
CA THR A 41 -4.19 11.59 8.63
C THR A 41 -5.09 10.60 9.37
N LEU A 42 -6.21 11.05 9.93
CA LEU A 42 -7.19 10.17 10.58
C LEU A 42 -7.88 9.24 9.58
N TRP A 43 -8.30 9.74 8.41
CA TRP A 43 -8.83 8.90 7.33
C TRP A 43 -7.83 7.83 6.90
N TYR A 44 -6.57 8.21 6.70
CA TYR A 44 -5.51 7.24 6.42
C TYR A 44 -5.35 6.18 7.54
N LEU A 45 -5.48 6.57 8.82
CA LEU A 45 -5.40 5.64 9.95
C LEU A 45 -6.57 4.66 9.99
N GLU A 46 -7.78 5.11 9.66
CA GLU A 46 -8.97 4.27 9.53
C GLU A 46 -8.72 3.13 8.54
N GLU A 47 -8.22 3.48 7.36
CA GLU A 47 -8.01 2.56 6.24
C GLU A 47 -6.84 1.61 6.52
N LEU A 48 -5.83 2.09 7.26
CA LEU A 48 -4.78 1.22 7.79
C LEU A 48 -5.35 0.19 8.77
N ILE A 49 -6.29 0.56 9.64
CA ILE A 49 -6.91 -0.37 10.58
C ILE A 49 -7.74 -1.41 9.82
N GLU A 50 -8.51 -1.00 8.82
CA GLU A 50 -9.29 -1.90 7.96
C GLU A 50 -8.38 -2.89 7.22
N LEU A 51 -7.26 -2.41 6.65
CA LEU A 51 -6.24 -3.26 6.07
C LEU A 51 -5.67 -4.27 7.09
N LEU A 52 -5.36 -3.83 8.31
CA LEU A 52 -4.82 -4.70 9.34
C LEU A 52 -5.81 -5.78 9.79
N LEU A 53 -7.11 -5.48 9.80
CA LEU A 53 -8.16 -6.47 10.08
C LEU A 53 -8.20 -7.54 8.99
N GLU A 54 -8.13 -7.14 7.71
CA GLU A 54 -8.09 -8.09 6.59
C GLU A 54 -6.80 -8.94 6.60
N LEU A 55 -5.65 -8.34 6.96
CA LEU A 55 -4.39 -9.06 7.10
C LEU A 55 -4.39 -10.02 8.30
N TYR A 56 -5.05 -9.65 9.39
CA TYR A 56 -5.25 -10.52 10.55
C TYR A 56 -6.15 -11.71 10.20
N ASN A 57 -7.24 -11.47 9.46
CA ASN A 57 -8.10 -12.52 8.94
C ASN A 57 -7.28 -13.47 8.04
N LEU A 58 -6.44 -12.92 7.15
CA LEU A 58 -5.57 -13.71 6.29
C LEU A 58 -4.58 -14.60 7.07
N LEU A 59 -4.07 -14.12 8.22
CA LEU A 59 -3.19 -14.91 9.08
C LEU A 59 -3.92 -15.99 9.88
N ASN A 60 -5.16 -15.75 10.28
CA ASN A 60 -5.94 -16.63 11.15
C ASN A 60 -6.76 -17.67 10.40
N LEU A 61 -7.17 -17.38 9.17
CA LEU A 61 -7.70 -18.40 8.29
C LEU A 61 -6.57 -19.42 8.09
N ASN A 62 -6.78 -20.65 8.56
CA ASN A 62 -5.88 -21.79 8.40
C ASN A 62 -5.74 -22.21 6.91
N ILE A 63 -5.51 -21.27 5.99
CA ILE A 63 -5.41 -21.53 4.55
C ILE A 63 -4.02 -22.04 4.12
N LEU A 64 -3.31 -22.68 5.06
CA LEU A 64 -2.26 -23.65 4.75
C LEU A 64 -2.82 -25.08 4.63
N LYS A 65 -4.12 -25.29 4.88
CA LYS A 65 -4.80 -26.56 4.60
C LYS A 65 -5.67 -26.43 3.34
N GLU A 66 -5.05 -26.86 2.24
CA GLU A 66 -5.63 -27.45 1.03
C GLU A 66 -6.64 -26.62 0.19
N ASN A 67 -6.11 -26.09 -0.92
CA ASN A 67 -6.68 -26.12 -2.28
C ASN A 67 -8.01 -25.42 -2.63
N ASN A 68 -8.65 -24.63 -1.75
CA ASN A 68 -9.84 -23.86 -2.13
C ASN A 68 -9.74 -22.34 -1.88
N PHE A 69 -8.62 -21.74 -2.29
CA PHE A 69 -8.53 -20.28 -2.48
C PHE A 69 -9.31 -19.88 -3.74
N LYS A 70 -10.59 -19.54 -3.61
CA LYS A 70 -11.36 -18.91 -4.71
C LYS A 70 -11.10 -17.39 -4.70
N GLU A 71 -10.96 -16.80 -5.89
CA GLU A 71 -10.69 -15.37 -6.13
C GLU A 71 -11.62 -14.40 -5.38
N ASN A 72 -12.85 -14.82 -5.08
CA ASN A 72 -13.80 -14.02 -4.29
C ASN A 72 -13.36 -13.76 -2.83
N ASN A 73 -12.39 -14.49 -2.29
CA ASN A 73 -11.96 -14.33 -0.90
C ASN A 73 -11.08 -13.11 -0.65
N PHE A 74 -10.52 -12.48 -1.69
CA PHE A 74 -9.61 -11.35 -1.53
C PHE A 74 -10.22 -9.99 -1.88
N LYS A 75 -11.52 -9.93 -2.17
CA LYS A 75 -12.16 -8.68 -2.58
C LYS A 75 -11.95 -7.56 -1.55
N ASN A 76 -12.14 -7.85 -0.26
CA ASN A 76 -11.90 -6.88 0.80
C ASN A 76 -10.42 -6.51 0.88
N LEU A 77 -9.52 -7.50 0.90
CA LEU A 77 -8.08 -7.20 0.93
C LEU A 77 -7.62 -6.31 -0.24
N ILE A 78 -8.14 -6.53 -1.45
CA ILE A 78 -7.88 -5.67 -2.62
C ILE A 78 -8.35 -4.24 -2.34
N ILE A 79 -9.55 -4.09 -1.79
CA ILE A 79 -10.11 -2.79 -1.41
C ILE A 79 -9.18 -2.09 -0.41
N GLU A 80 -8.86 -2.74 0.71
CA GLU A 80 -8.09 -2.10 1.78
C GLU A 80 -6.64 -1.80 1.37
N LEU A 81 -6.01 -2.66 0.55
CA LEU A 81 -4.70 -2.37 -0.02
C LEU A 81 -4.75 -1.15 -0.94
N SER A 82 -5.81 -1.04 -1.76
CA SER A 82 -5.99 0.08 -2.70
C SER A 82 -6.25 1.38 -1.96
N ASP A 83 -7.12 1.35 -0.96
CA ASP A 83 -7.59 2.55 -0.27
C ASP A 83 -6.49 3.07 0.67
N THR A 84 -5.74 2.18 1.33
CA THR A 84 -4.49 2.54 2.04
C THR A 84 -3.47 3.18 1.11
N LEU A 85 -3.25 2.61 -0.09
CA LEU A 85 -2.35 3.22 -1.10
C LEU A 85 -2.84 4.60 -1.52
N ALA A 86 -4.12 4.76 -1.82
CA ALA A 86 -4.71 6.02 -2.24
C ALA A 86 -4.47 7.11 -1.19
N TRP A 87 -4.70 6.80 0.10
CA TRP A 87 -4.45 7.74 1.19
C TRP A 87 -2.97 8.11 1.36
N ILE A 88 -2.05 7.15 1.21
CA ILE A 88 -0.60 7.44 1.17
C ILE A 88 -0.31 8.45 0.06
N PHE A 89 -0.85 8.23 -1.15
CA PHE A 89 -0.63 9.14 -2.27
C PHE A 89 -1.34 10.49 -2.11
N SER A 90 -2.48 10.56 -1.43
CA SER A 90 -3.11 11.82 -1.02
C SER A 90 -2.19 12.62 -0.08
N ILE A 91 -1.62 11.98 0.94
CA ILE A 91 -0.65 12.62 1.85
C ILE A 91 0.58 13.11 1.07
N LEU A 92 1.13 12.29 0.17
CA LEU A 92 2.27 12.69 -0.67
C LEU A 92 1.93 13.89 -1.55
N ASN A 93 0.75 13.91 -2.16
CA ASN A 93 0.28 15.00 -3.01
C ASN A 93 0.12 16.31 -2.23
N LEU A 94 -0.48 16.28 -1.04
CA LEU A 94 -0.58 17.43 -0.13
C LEU A 94 0.78 18.02 0.22
N ASN A 95 1.81 17.17 0.34
CA ASN A 95 3.18 17.56 0.64
C ASN A 95 4.04 17.81 -0.61
N LYS A 96 3.46 17.76 -1.82
CA LYS A 96 4.17 17.90 -3.11
C LYS A 96 5.32 16.90 -3.30
N ILE A 97 5.20 15.70 -2.71
CA ILE A 97 6.18 14.63 -2.83
C ILE A 97 5.78 13.70 -3.99
N LYS A 98 6.72 13.39 -4.88
CA LYS A 98 6.52 12.43 -5.99
C LYS A 98 7.23 11.10 -5.72
N ILE A 99 6.51 10.01 -5.97
CA ILE A 99 7.06 8.64 -6.03
C ILE A 99 6.72 8.11 -7.42
N ASN A 100 7.71 8.13 -8.31
CA ASN A 100 7.50 7.71 -9.71
C ASN A 100 7.58 6.19 -9.85
N GLU A 101 8.48 5.57 -9.10
CA GLU A 101 8.80 4.15 -9.23
C GLU A 101 9.25 3.56 -7.91
N ILE A 102 8.98 2.27 -7.74
CA ILE A 102 9.46 1.45 -6.63
C ILE A 102 10.01 0.15 -7.20
N TYR A 103 11.18 -0.24 -6.69
CA TYR A 103 11.81 -1.52 -7.00
C TYR A 103 11.42 -2.53 -5.92
N ILE A 104 10.87 -3.66 -6.35
CA ILE A 104 10.47 -4.78 -5.52
C ILE A 104 11.47 -5.91 -5.75
N PHE A 105 12.00 -6.46 -4.66
CA PHE A 105 13.01 -7.52 -4.69
C PHE A 105 12.43 -8.76 -4.03
N ASP A 106 12.16 -9.81 -4.79
CA ASP A 106 11.62 -11.06 -4.24
C ASP A 106 12.73 -11.96 -3.70
N SER A 107 12.63 -12.27 -2.40
CA SER A 107 13.51 -13.15 -1.66
C SER A 107 12.76 -14.41 -1.26
N SER A 108 13.41 -15.57 -1.36
CA SER A 108 12.84 -16.85 -0.95
C SER A 108 12.62 -17.00 0.56
N LEU A 109 13.13 -16.06 1.37
CA LEU A 109 12.99 -16.06 2.84
C LEU A 109 11.81 -15.22 3.33
N ASP A 110 11.12 -14.57 2.41
CA ASP A 110 10.03 -13.67 2.74
C ASP A 110 8.78 -14.42 3.20
N ASN A 111 8.15 -13.95 4.28
CA ASN A 111 6.86 -14.46 4.73
C ASN A 111 5.90 -13.32 5.08
N LEU A 112 4.59 -13.62 5.06
CA LEU A 112 3.54 -12.64 5.28
C LEU A 112 3.65 -11.90 6.62
N LYS A 113 4.00 -12.60 7.71
CA LYS A 113 4.16 -11.98 9.03
C LYS A 113 5.26 -10.93 9.00
N PHE A 114 6.39 -11.22 8.37
CA PHE A 114 7.48 -10.26 8.18
C PHE A 114 7.01 -9.01 7.44
N PHE A 115 6.25 -9.18 6.35
CA PHE A 115 5.70 -8.03 5.62
C PHE A 115 4.75 -7.18 6.46
N ILE A 116 3.83 -7.82 7.20
CA ILE A 116 2.87 -7.14 8.07
C ILE A 116 3.58 -6.35 9.17
N TYR A 117 4.59 -6.93 9.84
CA TYR A 117 5.33 -6.23 10.87
C TYR A 117 6.05 -5.01 10.32
N ASN A 118 6.74 -5.14 9.19
CA ASN A 118 7.44 -3.99 8.61
C ASN A 118 6.48 -2.93 8.06
N LEU A 119 5.32 -3.35 7.54
CA LEU A 119 4.24 -2.43 7.18
C LEU A 119 3.85 -1.62 8.42
N LEU A 120 3.48 -2.28 9.53
CA LEU A 120 3.12 -1.62 10.80
C LEU A 120 4.18 -0.63 11.27
N TYR A 121 5.45 -1.06 11.34
CA TYR A 121 6.54 -0.17 11.74
C TYR A 121 6.66 1.04 10.83
N SER A 122 6.62 0.85 9.51
CA SER A 122 6.72 1.94 8.55
C SER A 122 5.57 2.94 8.70
N ASN A 123 4.34 2.47 8.95
CA ASN A 123 3.18 3.32 9.22
C ASN A 123 3.37 4.15 10.52
N LEU A 124 3.88 3.55 11.60
CA LEU A 124 4.18 4.27 12.85
C LEU A 124 5.20 5.39 12.64
N TYR A 125 6.26 5.12 11.86
CA TYR A 125 7.25 6.14 11.51
C TYR A 125 6.69 7.20 10.57
N LEU A 126 5.78 6.85 9.65
CA LEU A 126 5.09 7.83 8.80
C LEU A 126 4.29 8.80 9.65
N ILE A 127 3.46 8.31 10.58
CA ILE A 127 2.63 9.13 11.48
C ILE A 127 3.52 10.07 12.30
N LYS A 128 4.65 9.55 12.82
CA LYS A 128 5.63 10.37 13.54
C LYS A 128 6.24 11.45 12.65
N ALA A 129 6.55 11.14 11.39
CA ALA A 129 7.09 12.09 10.42
C ALA A 129 6.07 13.17 10.04
N ILE A 130 4.80 12.80 9.84
CA ILE A 130 3.66 13.71 9.62
C ILE A 130 3.55 14.69 10.79
N LYS A 131 3.52 14.20 12.04
CA LYS A 131 3.46 15.05 13.24
C LYS A 131 4.63 16.03 13.32
N LYS A 132 5.83 15.61 12.90
CA LYS A 132 7.04 16.43 12.89
C LYS A 132 7.19 17.31 11.64
N LYS A 133 6.30 17.18 10.65
CA LYS A 133 6.41 17.81 9.32
C LYS A 133 7.75 17.50 8.62
N ASP A 134 8.27 16.29 8.83
CA ASP A 134 9.55 15.84 8.25
C ASP A 134 9.32 15.24 6.86
N LEU A 135 9.38 16.08 5.83
CA LEU A 135 9.10 15.68 4.45
C LEU A 135 10.00 14.55 3.94
N LYS A 136 11.27 14.53 4.37
CA LYS A 136 12.22 13.48 3.97
C LYS A 136 11.78 12.13 4.53
N ASN A 137 11.44 12.09 5.81
CA ASN A 137 10.95 10.87 6.43
C ASN A 137 9.56 10.48 5.94
N ILE A 138 8.67 11.43 5.64
CA ILE A 138 7.38 11.13 4.99
C ILE A 138 7.61 10.37 3.69
N LYS A 139 8.49 10.87 2.82
CA LYS A 139 8.82 10.19 1.55
C LYS A 139 9.39 8.79 1.77
N ASN A 140 10.36 8.66 2.69
CA ASN A 140 11.02 7.37 2.95
C ASN A 140 10.05 6.33 3.50
N GLN A 141 9.22 6.71 4.47
CA GLN A 141 8.25 5.79 5.06
C GLN A 141 7.14 5.43 4.07
N ALA A 142 6.68 6.38 3.26
CA ALA A 142 5.73 6.08 2.18
C ALA A 142 6.31 5.05 1.18
N TYR A 143 7.59 5.17 0.80
CA TYR A 143 8.24 4.18 -0.07
C TYR A 143 8.22 2.78 0.55
N LEU A 144 8.55 2.66 1.84
CA LEU A 144 8.51 1.38 2.55
C LEU A 144 7.09 0.81 2.67
N ILE A 145 6.11 1.64 2.98
CA ILE A 145 4.70 1.23 3.06
C ILE A 145 4.23 0.68 1.72
N ILE A 146 4.46 1.42 0.64
CA ILE A 146 4.08 0.98 -0.71
C ILE A 146 4.82 -0.31 -1.06
N PHE A 147 6.13 -0.41 -0.77
CA PHE A 147 6.90 -1.63 -0.98
C PHE A 147 6.26 -2.85 -0.28
N TYR A 148 5.89 -2.72 0.99
CA TYR A 148 5.29 -3.83 1.73
C TYR A 148 3.86 -4.14 1.29
N ILE A 149 3.07 -3.14 0.90
CA ILE A 149 1.75 -3.36 0.29
C ILE A 149 1.89 -4.23 -0.97
N ILE A 150 2.82 -3.88 -1.86
CA ILE A 150 3.06 -4.69 -3.07
C ILE A 150 3.54 -6.10 -2.73
N LYS A 151 4.42 -6.24 -1.75
CA LYS A 151 4.88 -7.56 -1.26
C LYS A 151 3.73 -8.42 -0.76
N ILE A 152 2.79 -7.82 -0.03
CA ILE A 152 1.58 -8.48 0.43
C ILE A 152 0.72 -8.89 -0.77
N SER A 153 0.54 -8.02 -1.77
CA SER A 153 -0.19 -8.35 -3.00
C SER A 153 0.42 -9.55 -3.72
N HIS A 154 1.73 -9.55 -3.95
CA HIS A 154 2.45 -10.66 -4.56
C HIS A 154 2.29 -11.96 -3.75
N PHE A 155 2.45 -11.89 -2.42
CA PHE A 155 2.29 -13.04 -1.54
C PHE A 155 0.87 -13.65 -1.64
N SER A 156 -0.14 -12.78 -1.67
CA SER A 156 -1.55 -13.16 -1.80
C SER A 156 -1.98 -13.44 -3.25
N LYS A 157 -1.04 -13.43 -4.21
CA LYS A 157 -1.29 -13.62 -5.65
C LYS A 157 -2.31 -12.63 -6.23
N ILE A 158 -2.35 -11.42 -5.70
CA ILE A 158 -3.15 -10.30 -6.20
C ILE A 158 -2.34 -9.56 -7.26
N GLU A 159 -2.91 -9.39 -8.45
CA GLU A 159 -2.35 -8.53 -9.49
C GLU A 159 -2.36 -7.06 -9.04
N VAL A 160 -1.20 -6.40 -9.09
CA VAL A 160 -1.04 -5.01 -8.60
C VAL A 160 -1.92 -4.05 -9.40
N GLU A 161 -2.14 -4.34 -10.68
CA GLU A 161 -2.99 -3.57 -11.58
C GLU A 161 -4.43 -3.46 -11.04
N LEU A 162 -4.93 -4.46 -10.32
CA LEU A 162 -6.26 -4.41 -9.70
C LEU A 162 -6.35 -3.30 -8.66
N LEU A 163 -5.28 -3.06 -7.90
CA LEU A 163 -5.22 -1.98 -6.93
C LEU A 163 -5.29 -0.62 -7.62
N PHE A 164 -4.55 -0.48 -8.73
CA PHE A 164 -4.46 0.79 -9.45
C PHE A 164 -5.73 1.12 -10.19
N ASN A 165 -6.37 0.11 -10.79
CA ASN A 165 -7.59 0.28 -11.58
C ASN A 165 -8.76 0.84 -10.76
N ARG A 166 -8.84 0.54 -9.46
CA ARG A 166 -9.87 1.06 -8.56
C ARG A 166 -9.88 2.59 -8.47
N TYR A 167 -8.72 3.22 -8.66
CA TYR A 167 -8.54 4.67 -8.58
C TYR A 167 -8.18 5.33 -9.92
N LYS A 168 -8.53 4.70 -11.05
CA LYS A 168 -8.57 5.43 -12.35
C LYS A 168 -9.51 6.63 -12.30
N VAL A 169 -10.58 6.50 -11.51
CA VAL A 169 -11.56 7.51 -11.15
C VAL A 169 -11.91 7.33 -9.67
N CYS A 170 -12.70 8.23 -9.08
CA CYS A 170 -13.19 7.99 -7.73
C CYS A 170 -14.07 6.73 -7.64
N PRO A 171 -13.80 5.77 -6.75
CA PRO A 171 -14.57 4.52 -6.67
C PRO A 171 -16.02 4.72 -6.19
N LYS A 172 -16.32 5.85 -5.52
CA LYS A 172 -17.66 6.15 -4.98
C LYS A 172 -18.57 6.88 -5.98
N CYS A 173 -18.02 7.82 -6.76
CA CYS A 173 -18.81 8.67 -7.66
C CYS A 173 -18.43 8.54 -9.14
N ASN A 174 -17.44 7.71 -9.47
CA ASN A 174 -16.96 7.41 -10.82
C ASN A 174 -16.48 8.64 -11.61
N ASN A 175 -16.08 9.72 -10.92
CA ASN A 175 -15.60 10.97 -11.52
C ASN A 175 -14.09 11.18 -11.30
N ASN A 176 -13.45 11.87 -12.26
CA ASN A 176 -12.05 12.31 -12.18
C ASN A 176 -11.81 13.46 -11.19
N LYS A 177 -12.87 14.08 -10.67
CA LYS A 177 -12.83 15.08 -9.59
C LYS A 177 -13.95 14.70 -8.62
N CYS A 178 -13.60 14.13 -7.47
CA CYS A 178 -14.57 13.68 -6.46
C CYS A 178 -15.26 14.92 -5.85
N ILE A 179 -16.59 14.88 -5.90
CA ILE A 179 -17.51 15.80 -5.21
C ILE A 179 -18.16 15.14 -3.99
N CYS A 180 -17.94 13.83 -3.84
CA CYS A 180 -18.04 13.10 -2.61
C CYS A 180 -16.99 13.58 -1.60
#